data_AF-W9S2Q9-F1
#
_entry.id   AF-W9S2Q9-F1
#
_cell.length_a   1.000
_cell.length_b   1.000
_cell.length_c   1.000
_cell.angle_alpha   90.00
_cell.angle_beta   90.00
_cell.angle_gamma   90.00
#
_symmetry.space_group_name_H-M   'P 1'
#
loop_
_entity.id
_entity.type
_entity.pdbx_description
1 polymer ?
#
loop_
_entity_poly.entity_id
_entity_poly.type
_entity_poly.pdbx_seq_one_letter_code
_entity_poly.pdbx_strand_id
1 'polypeptide(L)'
;MFLRRLAVAFPCSRRFLSSNSSHDLASAIMELNKEMESVFGEPPSNSLVSSESNNYTAPEPRCTAQKDGEIAIGLTHVGSTRKAQMVDVSFKGNSKRTAVASCKVILGKKVYDSVLANQIAKGDVSLVWQKSQG
;
A
#
# COMPACT_ATOMS: atom_id res chain seq x y z
N MET A 1 2.68 34.24 -20.96
CA MET A 1 3.27 33.84 -19.66
C MET A 1 3.87 32.46 -19.83
N PHE A 2 5.21 32.36 -19.85
CA PHE A 2 5.92 31.11 -20.15
C PHE A 2 6.00 30.24 -18.88
N LEU A 3 5.37 29.06 -18.91
CA LEU A 3 5.42 28.08 -17.84
C LEU A 3 6.78 27.35 -17.88
N ARG A 4 7.64 27.63 -16.89
CA ARG A 4 8.88 26.89 -16.67
C ARG A 4 8.53 25.49 -16.16
N ARG A 5 8.75 24.47 -16.99
CA ARG A 5 8.76 23.06 -16.55
C ARG A 5 9.98 22.86 -15.64
N LEU A 6 9.77 22.66 -14.35
CA LEU A 6 10.78 22.04 -13.49
C LEU A 6 10.68 20.53 -13.69
N ALA A 7 11.62 19.99 -14.46
CA ALA A 7 11.86 18.56 -14.50
C ALA A 7 12.52 18.17 -13.17
N VAL A 8 11.73 17.68 -12.22
CA VAL A 8 12.27 16.91 -11.10
C VAL A 8 12.62 15.55 -11.69
N ALA A 9 13.91 15.32 -11.93
CA ALA A 9 14.42 14.00 -12.22
C ALA A 9 14.21 13.16 -10.96
N PHE A 10 13.15 12.36 -10.93
CA PHE A 10 13.04 11.28 -9.96
C PHE A 10 14.13 10.28 -10.29
N PRO A 11 15.09 9.99 -9.39
CA PRO A 11 16.00 8.90 -9.61
C PRO A 11 15.15 7.63 -9.68
N CYS A 12 15.10 7.04 -10.88
CA CYS A 12 14.55 5.72 -11.10
C CYS A 12 15.48 4.72 -10.40
N SER A 13 15.27 4.54 -9.10
CA SER A 13 16.06 3.66 -8.25
C SER A 13 15.66 2.20 -8.56
N ARG A 14 16.20 1.66 -9.66
CA ARG A 14 16.21 0.21 -9.92
C ARG A 14 17.29 -0.42 -9.04
N ARG A 15 16.99 -0.66 -7.77
CA ARG A 15 17.83 -1.55 -6.94
C ARG A 15 17.37 -3.00 -7.16
N PHE A 16 18.06 -3.72 -8.03
CA PHE A 16 18.03 -5.18 -8.04
C PHE A 16 18.88 -5.66 -6.86
N LEU A 17 18.25 -6.16 -5.80
CA LEU A 17 18.97 -6.73 -4.66
C LEU A 17 19.41 -8.15 -5.00
N SER A 18 20.65 -8.30 -5.46
CA SER A 18 21.36 -9.57 -5.51
C SER A 18 22.85 -9.30 -5.30
N SER A 19 23.28 -9.27 -4.04
CA SER A 19 24.70 -9.23 -3.66
C SER A 19 24.97 -10.29 -2.61
N ASN A 20 25.96 -11.15 -2.87
CA ASN A 20 26.36 -12.27 -2.00
C ASN A 20 27.32 -11.82 -0.86
N SER A 21 27.44 -10.52 -0.58
CA SER A 21 28.34 -10.00 0.44
C SER A 21 27.59 -9.27 1.56
N SER A 22 27.86 -9.65 2.81
CA SER A 22 27.16 -9.12 4.00
C SER A 22 27.44 -7.63 4.25
N HIS A 23 28.62 -7.15 3.87
CA HIS A 23 29.02 -5.76 4.01
C HIS A 23 28.20 -4.82 3.11
N ASP A 24 27.87 -5.27 1.91
CA ASP A 24 27.09 -4.51 0.91
C ASP A 24 25.61 -4.40 1.31
N LEU A 25 25.07 -5.45 1.95
CA LEU A 25 23.73 -5.43 2.53
C LEU A 25 23.61 -4.40 3.67
N ALA A 26 24.59 -4.36 4.57
CA ALA A 26 24.58 -3.42 5.69
C ALA A 26 24.60 -1.96 5.23
N SER A 27 25.41 -1.64 4.20
CA SER A 27 25.42 -0.31 3.59
C SER A 27 24.09 0.03 2.90
N ALA A 28 23.49 -0.92 2.18
CA ALA A 28 22.22 -0.70 1.49
C ALA A 28 21.05 -0.47 2.47
N ILE A 29 21.05 -1.17 3.61
CA ILE A 29 20.07 -0.96 4.68
C ILE A 29 20.23 0.43 5.29
N MET A 30 21.46 0.85 5.57
CA MET A 30 21.74 2.18 6.13
C MET A 30 21.32 3.30 5.17
N GLU A 31 21.58 3.14 3.88
CA GLU A 31 21.16 4.09 2.85
C GLU A 31 19.63 4.20 2.78
N LEU A 32 18.92 3.06 2.80
CA LEU A 32 17.45 3.04 2.84
C LEU A 32 16.90 3.72 4.10
N ASN A 33 17.45 3.41 5.28
CA ASN A 33 17.02 4.02 6.53
C ASN A 33 17.20 5.55 6.48
N LYS A 34 18.31 6.03 5.89
CA LYS A 34 18.54 7.46 5.69
C LYS A 34 17.54 8.10 4.73
N GLU A 35 17.18 7.42 3.65
CA GLU A 35 16.11 7.87 2.75
C GLU A 35 14.76 7.93 3.48
N MET A 36 14.43 6.94 4.31
CA MET A 36 13.18 6.95 5.08
C MET A 36 13.14 8.10 6.09
N GLU A 37 14.24 8.37 6.80
CA GLU A 37 14.34 9.54 7.70
C GLU A 37 14.18 10.86 6.95
N SER A 38 14.75 10.98 5.74
CA SER A 38 14.64 12.18 4.91
C SER A 38 13.20 12.43 4.43
N VAL A 39 12.44 11.36 4.15
CA VAL A 39 11.06 11.45 3.64
C VAL A 39 10.04 11.61 4.76
N PHE A 40 10.19 10.86 5.86
CA PHE A 40 9.17 10.75 6.91
C PHE A 40 9.56 11.45 8.23
N GLY A 41 10.81 11.90 8.38
CA GLY A 41 11.34 12.44 9.62
C GLY A 41 11.92 11.38 10.55
N GLU A 42 12.39 11.81 11.73
CA GLU A 42 12.99 10.92 12.73
C GLU A 42 11.94 9.98 13.33
N PRO A 43 12.23 8.67 13.47
CA PRO A 43 11.31 7.74 14.14
C PRO A 43 11.11 8.16 15.61
N PRO A 44 9.92 7.93 16.19
CA PRO A 44 9.70 8.24 17.60
C PRO A 44 10.70 7.47 18.47
N SER A 45 11.26 8.14 19.49
CA SER A 45 12.25 7.54 20.39
C SER A 45 11.65 6.35 21.13
N ASN A 46 12.12 5.15 20.78
CA ASN A 46 11.75 3.90 21.44
C ASN A 46 12.33 3.86 22.86
N SER A 47 11.68 4.55 23.79
CA SER A 47 11.74 4.21 25.20
C SER A 47 10.95 2.91 25.39
N LEU A 48 11.68 1.77 25.35
CA LEU A 48 11.51 0.60 26.21
C LEU A 48 11.48 -0.78 25.49
N VAL A 49 12.44 -1.61 25.92
CA VAL A 49 12.61 -3.06 25.83
C VAL A 49 13.15 -3.64 24.51
N SER A 50 14.48 -3.75 24.49
CA SER A 50 15.20 -4.88 23.90
C SER A 50 14.89 -6.16 24.68
N SER A 51 14.49 -7.23 23.98
CA SER A 51 14.52 -8.65 24.38
C SER A 51 13.89 -9.40 23.20
N GLU A 52 14.39 -10.48 22.62
CA GLU A 52 15.57 -11.31 22.77
C GLU A 52 15.68 -12.07 21.44
N SER A 53 16.85 -12.61 21.13
CA SER A 53 17.09 -13.48 19.99
C SER A 53 16.02 -14.58 19.87
N ASN A 54 15.30 -14.63 18.75
CA ASN A 54 14.72 -15.87 18.28
C ASN A 54 15.28 -16.16 16.89
N ASN A 55 15.98 -17.28 16.79
CA ASN A 55 16.30 -17.92 15.52
C ASN A 55 14.99 -18.42 14.91
N TYR A 56 14.35 -17.59 14.08
CA TYR A 56 13.26 -18.05 13.22
C TYR A 56 13.90 -18.57 11.93
N THR A 57 14.24 -19.85 11.89
CA THR A 57 14.47 -20.55 10.62
C THR A 57 13.11 -20.68 9.94
N ALA A 58 12.68 -19.65 9.21
CA ALA A 58 11.54 -19.75 8.33
C ALA A 58 11.92 -20.70 7.16
N PRO A 59 11.17 -21.77 6.91
CA PRO A 59 11.39 -22.58 5.71
C PRO A 59 11.08 -21.73 4.48
N GLU A 60 12.11 -21.43 3.69
CA GLU A 60 11.96 -21.02 2.29
C GLU A 60 11.06 -22.03 1.57
N PRO A 61 9.91 -21.63 0.98
CA PRO A 61 9.11 -22.53 0.19
C PRO A 61 9.85 -22.81 -1.12
N ARG A 62 10.49 -23.99 -1.17
CA ARG A 62 11.02 -24.54 -2.42
C ARG A 62 9.83 -24.94 -3.29
N CYS A 63 9.62 -24.21 -4.39
CA CYS A 63 8.62 -24.57 -5.39
C CYS A 63 9.03 -25.86 -6.10
N THR A 64 8.49 -27.00 -5.65
CA THR A 64 8.45 -28.24 -6.43
C THR A 64 7.04 -28.46 -6.92
N ALA A 65 6.88 -28.60 -8.23
CA ALA A 65 5.60 -28.88 -8.86
C ALA A 65 5.14 -30.32 -8.53
N GLN A 66 3.88 -30.48 -8.10
CA GLN A 66 2.79 -31.20 -8.80
C GLN A 66 1.80 -31.89 -7.83
N LYS A 67 0.50 -31.73 -8.15
CA LYS A 67 -0.70 -32.47 -7.71
C LYS A 67 -1.11 -32.39 -6.22
N ASP A 68 -2.42 -32.22 -6.06
CA ASP A 68 -3.23 -32.10 -4.85
C ASP A 68 -3.03 -30.86 -3.96
N GLY A 69 -4.03 -29.99 -4.01
CA GLY A 69 -4.51 -29.24 -2.84
C GLY A 69 -3.63 -28.12 -2.30
N GLU A 70 -2.59 -27.68 -3.00
CA GLU A 70 -1.76 -26.57 -2.55
C GLU A 70 -2.42 -25.23 -2.92
N ILE A 71 -3.05 -24.59 -1.94
CA ILE A 71 -3.54 -23.21 -2.09
C ILE A 71 -2.31 -22.32 -2.19
N ALA A 72 -1.83 -22.09 -3.41
CA ALA A 72 -0.81 -21.10 -3.66
C ALA A 72 -1.32 -19.76 -3.13
N ILE A 73 -0.72 -19.27 -2.05
CA ILE A 73 -1.03 -17.98 -1.43
C ILE A 73 -0.46 -16.90 -2.38
N GLY A 74 -1.19 -16.62 -3.44
CA GLY A 74 -0.81 -15.73 -4.52
C GLY A 74 -1.86 -14.65 -4.78
N LEU A 75 -1.43 -13.54 -5.37
CA LEU A 75 -2.35 -12.49 -5.81
C LEU A 75 -3.27 -13.02 -6.91
N THR A 76 -4.58 -12.93 -6.69
CA THR A 76 -5.57 -13.43 -7.65
C THR A 76 -5.89 -12.44 -8.76
N HIS A 77 -5.69 -11.14 -8.54
CA HIS A 77 -6.05 -10.08 -9.50
C HIS A 77 -4.91 -9.70 -10.46
N VAL A 78 -3.82 -10.48 -10.46
CA VAL A 78 -2.63 -10.27 -11.29
C VAL A 78 -2.36 -11.55 -12.08
N GLY A 79 -2.36 -11.46 -13.41
CA GLY A 79 -2.09 -12.59 -14.29
C GLY A 79 -0.61 -12.98 -14.31
N SER A 80 -0.27 -14.08 -14.98
CA SER A 80 1.11 -14.57 -15.13
C SER A 80 2.04 -13.56 -15.81
N THR A 81 1.48 -12.64 -16.62
CA THR A 81 2.19 -11.54 -17.27
C THR A 81 2.41 -10.32 -16.37
N ARG A 82 2.13 -10.43 -15.07
CA ARG A 82 2.16 -9.35 -14.05
C ARG A 82 1.30 -8.12 -14.38
N LYS A 83 0.31 -8.29 -15.24
CA LYS A 83 -0.72 -7.28 -15.54
C LYS A 83 -2.00 -7.60 -14.78
N ALA A 84 -2.79 -6.57 -14.49
CA ALA A 84 -4.12 -6.76 -13.91
C ALA A 84 -4.98 -7.63 -14.85
N GLN A 85 -5.61 -8.66 -14.29
CA GLN A 85 -6.47 -9.57 -15.04
C GLN A 85 -7.73 -9.86 -14.22
N MET A 86 -8.90 -9.77 -14.84
CA MET A 86 -10.16 -10.11 -14.18
C MET A 86 -10.21 -11.61 -13.89
N VAL A 87 -10.53 -11.97 -12.64
CA VAL A 87 -10.61 -13.36 -12.20
C VAL A 87 -11.85 -14.01 -12.78
N ASP A 88 -11.70 -15.19 -13.37
CA ASP A 88 -12.84 -16.00 -13.76
C ASP A 88 -13.58 -16.51 -12.50
N VAL A 89 -14.87 -16.16 -12.41
CA VAL A 89 -15.76 -16.55 -11.31
C VAL A 89 -16.87 -17.50 -11.77
N SER A 90 -16.83 -18.00 -13.01
CA SER A 90 -17.92 -18.79 -13.62
C SER A 90 -18.20 -20.10 -12.87
N PHE A 91 -17.17 -20.70 -12.27
CA PHE A 91 -17.31 -21.92 -11.46
C PHE A 91 -17.74 -21.66 -10.01
N LYS A 92 -17.91 -20.40 -9.59
CA LYS A 92 -18.33 -20.07 -8.23
C LYS A 92 -19.86 -20.14 -8.14
N GLY A 93 -20.37 -20.92 -7.19
CA GLY A 93 -21.80 -20.98 -6.91
C GLY A 93 -22.34 -19.61 -6.46
N ASN A 94 -23.60 -19.34 -6.83
CA ASN A 94 -24.28 -18.14 -6.33
C ASN A 94 -24.49 -18.24 -4.81
N SER A 95 -24.32 -17.12 -4.12
CA SER A 95 -24.66 -17.03 -2.70
C SER A 95 -25.07 -15.60 -2.38
N LYS A 96 -25.91 -15.43 -1.36
CA LYS A 96 -26.24 -14.09 -0.85
C LYS A 96 -25.04 -13.56 -0.09
N ARG A 97 -24.48 -12.44 -0.56
CA ARG A 97 -23.31 -11.79 0.04
C ARG A 97 -23.65 -10.34 0.31
N THR A 98 -23.38 -9.90 1.53
CA THR A 98 -23.51 -8.51 1.94
C THR A 98 -22.19 -8.10 2.55
N ALA A 99 -21.65 -6.97 2.10
CA ALA A 99 -20.46 -6.36 2.67
C ALA A 99 -20.83 -4.93 3.08
N VAL A 100 -20.40 -4.54 4.29
CA VAL A 100 -20.56 -3.17 4.79
C VAL A 100 -19.18 -2.57 4.90
N ALA A 101 -18.98 -1.40 4.29
CA ALA A 101 -17.74 -0.65 4.36
C ALA A 101 -18.02 0.75 4.91
N SER A 102 -17.07 1.29 5.68
CA SER A 102 -17.14 2.64 6.25
C SER A 102 -15.83 3.37 6.03
N CYS A 103 -15.89 4.68 5.81
CA CYS A 103 -14.72 5.55 5.67
C CYS A 103 -14.89 6.80 6.54
N LYS A 104 -13.78 7.33 7.05
CA LYS A 104 -13.72 8.60 7.78
C LYS A 104 -12.90 9.61 7.00
N VAL A 105 -13.51 10.75 6.69
CA VAL A 105 -12.82 11.87 6.05
C VAL A 105 -12.52 12.92 7.12
N ILE A 106 -11.24 13.29 7.26
CA ILE A 106 -10.79 14.33 8.19
C ILE A 106 -10.73 15.66 7.43
N LEU A 107 -11.38 16.69 7.96
CA LEU A 107 -11.47 18.01 7.36
C LEU A 107 -10.79 19.04 8.27
N GLY A 108 -10.23 20.10 7.67
CA GLY A 108 -9.80 21.27 8.43
C GLY A 108 -10.99 22.05 8.97
N LYS A 109 -10.85 22.70 10.13
CA LYS A 109 -11.94 23.41 10.83
C LYS A 109 -12.78 24.30 9.92
N LYS A 110 -12.15 25.17 9.13
CA LYS A 110 -12.84 26.08 8.20
C LYS A 110 -13.69 25.34 7.15
N VAL A 111 -13.17 24.23 6.61
CA VAL A 111 -13.88 23.44 5.59
C VAL A 111 -15.02 22.67 6.24
N TYR A 112 -14.80 22.10 7.42
CA TYR A 112 -15.86 21.45 8.19
C TYR A 112 -17.02 22.41 8.49
N ASP A 113 -16.72 23.63 8.96
CA ASP A 113 -17.72 24.65 9.24
C ASP A 113 -18.47 25.06 7.95
N SER A 114 -17.77 25.16 6.81
CA SER A 114 -18.41 25.44 5.52
C SER A 114 -19.27 24.28 4.99
N VAL A 115 -18.88 23.02 5.21
CA VAL A 115 -19.72 21.85 4.91
C VAL A 115 -20.98 21.89 5.78
N LEU A 116 -20.83 22.14 7.07
CA LEU A 116 -21.93 22.18 8.03
C LEU A 116 -22.92 23.31 7.72
N ALA A 117 -22.41 24.49 7.35
CA ALA A 117 -23.21 25.64 6.95
C ALA A 117 -23.75 25.55 5.50
N ASN A 118 -23.43 24.47 4.77
CA ASN A 118 -23.78 24.27 3.37
C ASN A 118 -23.35 25.42 2.43
N GLN A 119 -22.19 26.03 2.71
CA GLN A 119 -21.67 27.20 1.98
C GLN A 119 -20.66 26.82 0.89
N ILE A 120 -20.64 25.55 0.48
CA ILE A 120 -19.72 25.06 -0.55
C ILE A 120 -20.33 25.32 -1.93
N ALA A 121 -19.54 25.84 -2.86
CA ALA A 121 -19.98 26.18 -4.22
C ALA A 121 -20.53 24.98 -5.03
N LYS A 122 -20.31 23.74 -4.57
CA LYS A 122 -20.83 22.50 -5.15
C LYS A 122 -22.23 22.12 -4.64
N GLY A 123 -22.84 22.93 -3.76
CA GLY A 123 -24.14 22.65 -3.13
C GLY A 123 -24.01 21.71 -1.92
N ASP A 124 -25.10 21.01 -1.58
CA ASP A 124 -25.16 20.08 -0.45
C ASP A 124 -24.28 18.85 -0.69
N VAL A 125 -23.07 18.92 -0.16
CA VAL A 125 -22.04 17.89 -0.29
C VAL A 125 -22.52 16.58 0.36
N SER A 126 -23.21 16.64 1.49
CA SER A 126 -23.69 15.43 2.20
C SER A 126 -24.70 14.65 1.36
N LEU A 127 -25.66 15.37 0.77
CA LEU A 127 -26.68 14.76 -0.06
C LEU A 127 -26.13 14.22 -1.39
N VAL A 128 -25.14 14.90 -1.98
CA VAL A 128 -24.42 14.41 -3.17
C VAL A 128 -23.68 13.11 -2.87
N TRP A 129 -22.97 13.02 -1.73
CA TRP A 129 -22.31 11.79 -1.32
C TRP A 129 -23.30 10.67 -1.07
N GLN A 130 -24.41 10.94 -0.38
CA GLN A 130 -25.43 9.93 -0.12
C GLN A 130 -26.06 9.38 -1.40
N LYS A 131 -26.39 10.25 -2.36
CA LYS A 131 -26.93 9.83 -3.66
C LYS A 131 -25.95 9.06 -4.53
N SER A 132 -24.64 9.30 -4.39
CA SER A 132 -23.61 8.58 -5.15
C SER A 132 -23.39 7.13 -4.67
N GLN A 133 -23.96 6.74 -3.53
CA GLN A 133 -23.79 5.40 -2.93
C GLN A 133 -24.91 4.41 -3.31
N GLY A 134 -25.90 4.83 -4.11
CA GLY A 134 -26.96 3.98 -4.65
C GLY A 134 -26.77 3.70 -6.13
#